data_AF-A0A4S3TR18-F1
#
_entry.id   AF-A0A4S3TR18-F1
#
_cell.length_a   1.000
_cell.length_b   1.000
_cell.length_c   1.000
_cell.angle_alpha   90.00
_cell.angle_beta   90.00
_cell.angle_gamma   90.00
#
_symmetry.space_group_name_H-M   'P 1'
#
loop_
_entity.id
_entity.type
_entity.pdbx_description
1 polymer ?
#
loop_
_entity_poly.entity_id
_entity_poly.type
_entity_poly.pdbx_seq_one_letter_code
_entity_poly.pdbx_strand_id
1 'polypeptide(L)'
;MTTEGECLEALQRAADELGESPTKAQYEELGLTPASATIIRTCGGWNDAKEKAGLETAYSRGSRVGPKPDDVELPAGTSWDELTVDQRWHYRNVEWNTERTLRRRSRLRCWLYDQKSGEACSRCGTDTVACLDFHHVEDEEKLLAVGRMVTYGYGTEAIRTEIEKCEILCANCHRKTHRSPPESELRRWVYGRKRDAGGCDRCSESDPSCLDFHHTTDEKDATIAELTANNKSKQRIRSEMERCTVPCANCHRAEHYTAPTN
;
A
#
# COMPACT_ATOMS: atom_id res chain seq x y z
N MET A 1 30.87 -47.62 12.22
CA MET A 1 29.73 -46.78 12.63
C MET A 1 29.99 -46.39 14.07
N THR A 2 29.93 -45.10 14.39
CA THR A 2 30.10 -44.65 15.77
C THR A 2 28.96 -45.18 16.63
N THR A 3 29.28 -45.83 17.73
CA THR A 3 28.33 -46.42 18.67
C THR A 3 27.79 -45.37 19.64
N GLU A 4 26.67 -45.69 20.30
CA GLU A 4 26.14 -44.84 21.35
C GLU A 4 27.13 -44.67 22.51
N GLY A 5 27.81 -45.74 22.92
CA GLY A 5 28.85 -45.69 23.97
C GLY A 5 29.98 -44.71 23.67
N GLU A 6 30.52 -44.74 22.45
CA GLU A 6 31.57 -43.80 22.00
C GLU A 6 31.09 -42.33 22.04
N CYS A 7 29.79 -42.08 21.83
CA CYS A 7 29.22 -40.74 21.94
C CYS A 7 29.13 -40.27 23.40
N LEU A 8 28.78 -41.17 24.33
CA LEU A 8 28.66 -40.84 25.76
C LEU A 8 30.04 -40.63 26.41
N GLU A 9 31.02 -41.46 26.08
CA GLU A 9 32.40 -41.32 26.57
C GLU A 9 33.02 -39.99 26.13
N ALA A 10 32.79 -39.58 24.88
CA ALA A 10 33.29 -38.30 24.40
C ALA A 10 32.65 -37.11 25.11
N LEU A 11 31.36 -37.18 25.45
CA LEU A 11 30.68 -36.16 26.25
C LEU A 11 31.21 -36.09 27.69
N GLN A 12 31.45 -37.25 28.32
CA GLN A 12 32.04 -37.31 29.67
C GLN A 12 33.45 -36.74 29.67
N ARG A 13 34.27 -37.10 28.69
CA ARG A 13 35.61 -36.52 28.52
C ARG A 13 35.58 -35.01 28.33
N ALA A 14 34.64 -34.50 27.53
CA ALA A 14 34.46 -33.06 27.37
C ALA A 14 34.05 -32.38 28.69
N ALA A 15 33.22 -33.03 29.50
CA ALA A 15 32.82 -32.53 30.81
C ALA A 15 33.99 -32.51 31.81
N ASP A 16 34.82 -33.56 31.81
CA ASP A 16 36.02 -33.62 32.65
C ASP A 16 37.03 -32.52 32.28
N GLU A 17 37.19 -32.23 31.00
CA GLU A 17 38.12 -31.21 30.49
C GLU A 17 37.64 -29.78 30.79
N LEU A 18 36.33 -29.53 30.74
CA LEU A 18 35.74 -28.22 31.04
C LEU A 18 35.44 -28.02 32.53
N GLY A 19 35.40 -29.10 33.32
CA GLY A 19 34.96 -29.07 34.71
C GLY A 19 33.46 -28.81 34.89
N GLU A 20 32.69 -28.81 33.79
CA GLU A 20 31.25 -28.56 33.75
C GLU A 20 30.59 -29.32 32.59
N SER A 21 29.27 -29.41 32.63
CA SER A 21 28.50 -30.11 31.59
C SER A 21 28.52 -29.34 30.25
N PRO A 22 29.12 -29.86 29.16
CA PRO A 22 29.43 -29.09 27.95
C PRO A 22 28.18 -28.58 27.22
N THR A 23 28.22 -27.32 26.77
CA THR A 23 27.34 -26.85 25.70
C THR A 23 27.78 -27.43 24.35
N LYS A 24 26.88 -27.45 23.36
CA LYS A 24 27.22 -27.93 22.01
C LYS A 24 28.39 -27.14 21.40
N ALA A 25 28.41 -25.82 21.60
CA ALA A 25 29.47 -24.95 21.09
C ALA A 25 30.82 -25.24 21.77
N GLN A 26 30.84 -25.38 23.10
CA GLN A 26 32.08 -25.73 23.83
C GLN A 26 32.64 -27.08 23.38
N TYR A 27 31.78 -28.10 23.19
CA TYR A 27 32.23 -29.40 22.69
C TYR A 27 32.86 -29.33 21.29
N GLU A 28 32.27 -28.52 20.39
CA GLU A 28 32.83 -28.31 19.05
C GLU A 28 34.19 -27.61 19.09
N GLU A 29 34.39 -26.68 20.03
CA GLU A 29 35.65 -25.96 20.22
C GLU A 29 36.78 -26.86 20.74
N LEU A 30 36.47 -27.87 21.55
CA LEU A 30 37.43 -28.89 22.00
C LEU A 30 37.93 -29.79 20.85
N GLY A 31 37.28 -29.77 19.68
CA GLY A 31 37.69 -30.57 18.52
C GLY A 31 37.61 -32.08 18.74
N LEU A 32 36.78 -32.54 19.68
CA LEU A 32 36.64 -33.95 20.04
C LEU A 32 35.87 -34.74 18.98
N THR A 33 36.21 -36.02 18.89
CA THR A 33 35.50 -37.00 18.06
C THR A 33 34.78 -38.01 18.94
N PRO A 34 33.53 -38.41 18.61
CA PRO A 34 32.78 -38.08 17.38
C PRO A 34 32.23 -36.65 17.36
N ALA A 35 32.03 -36.10 16.15
CA ALA A 35 31.51 -34.75 15.97
C ALA A 35 30.10 -34.58 16.59
N SER A 36 29.76 -33.37 17.02
CA SER A 36 28.48 -33.05 17.68
C SER A 36 27.25 -33.54 16.88
N ALA A 37 27.29 -33.41 15.55
CA ALA A 37 26.23 -33.87 14.65
C ALA A 37 26.08 -35.40 14.61
N THR A 38 27.17 -36.15 14.81
CA THR A 38 27.14 -37.61 14.92
C THR A 38 26.51 -38.03 16.25
N ILE A 39 26.87 -37.36 17.35
CA ILE A 39 26.27 -37.60 18.67
C ILE A 39 24.75 -37.35 18.63
N ILE A 40 24.30 -36.23 18.05
CA ILE A 40 22.86 -35.92 17.92
C ILE A 40 22.13 -37.01 17.13
N ARG A 41 22.71 -37.49 16.02
CA ARG A 41 22.09 -38.51 15.16
C ARG A 41 22.02 -39.87 15.84
N THR A 42 23.07 -40.25 16.56
CA THR A 42 23.15 -41.54 17.24
C THR A 42 22.29 -41.57 18.50
N CYS A 43 22.26 -40.47 19.27
CA CYS A 43 21.61 -40.43 20.58
C CYS A 43 20.20 -39.81 20.58
N GLY A 44 19.72 -39.27 19.46
CA GLY A 44 18.38 -38.67 19.31
C GLY A 44 18.32 -37.15 19.50
N GLY A 45 19.26 -36.60 20.27
CA GLY A 45 19.36 -35.18 20.58
C GLY A 45 20.59 -34.86 21.41
N TRP A 46 20.98 -33.58 21.47
CA TRP A 46 22.13 -33.16 22.29
C TRP A 46 21.85 -33.31 23.79
N ASN A 47 20.66 -32.89 24.24
CA ASN A 47 20.26 -33.05 25.64
C ASN A 47 20.02 -34.53 25.98
N ASP A 48 19.45 -35.33 25.08
CA ASP A 48 19.28 -36.77 25.26
C ASP A 48 20.63 -37.48 25.46
N ALA A 49 21.65 -37.09 24.68
CA ALA A 49 23.00 -37.62 24.84
C ALA A 49 23.63 -37.23 26.18
N LYS A 50 23.45 -35.98 26.63
CA LYS A 50 23.92 -35.51 27.94
C LYS A 50 23.23 -36.23 29.09
N GLU A 51 21.92 -36.45 29.00
CA GLU A 51 21.15 -37.20 30.01
C GLU A 51 21.64 -38.64 30.12
N LYS A 52 21.84 -39.33 28.99
CA LYS A 52 22.41 -40.68 28.94
C LYS A 52 23.85 -40.75 29.46
N ALA A 53 24.63 -39.68 29.29
CA ALA A 53 25.99 -39.58 29.79
C ALA A 53 26.07 -39.22 31.29
N GLY A 54 24.93 -38.96 31.96
CA GLY A 54 24.88 -38.53 33.36
C GLY A 54 25.24 -37.06 33.57
N LEU A 55 25.13 -36.23 32.53
CA LEU A 55 25.54 -34.82 32.52
C LEU A 55 24.32 -33.90 32.60
N GLU A 56 24.46 -32.74 33.26
CA GLU A 56 23.38 -31.77 33.40
C GLU A 56 22.90 -31.24 32.04
N THR A 57 21.60 -31.26 31.78
CA THR A 57 21.03 -30.77 30.52
C THR A 57 20.66 -29.30 30.62
N ALA A 58 20.95 -28.54 29.54
CA ALA A 58 20.48 -27.17 29.40
C ALA A 58 19.34 -27.18 28.38
N TYR A 59 18.11 -27.31 28.86
CA TYR A 59 16.96 -26.97 28.03
C TYR A 59 16.92 -25.45 27.87
N SER A 60 16.70 -24.96 26.66
CA SER A 60 16.41 -23.56 26.44
C SER A 60 15.05 -23.24 27.11
N ARG A 61 15.08 -22.91 28.40
CA ARG A 61 13.88 -22.59 29.21
C ARG A 61 13.47 -21.12 29.09
N GLY A 62 13.96 -20.42 28.07
CA GLY A 62 13.63 -19.04 27.77
C GLY A 62 12.72 -18.91 26.55
N SER A 63 11.91 -17.86 26.53
CA SER A 63 11.19 -17.46 25.32
C SER A 63 12.18 -17.24 24.18
N ARG A 64 11.93 -17.86 23.02
CA ARG A 64 12.69 -17.58 21.79
C ARG A 64 12.35 -16.20 21.20
N VAL A 65 11.40 -15.49 21.81
CA VAL A 65 11.00 -14.16 21.41
C VAL A 65 11.92 -13.15 22.11
N GLY A 66 12.80 -12.53 21.33
CA GLY A 66 13.59 -11.39 21.81
C GLY A 66 12.73 -10.18 22.15
N PRO A 67 13.28 -9.19 22.86
CA PRO A 67 12.54 -8.01 23.30
C PRO A 67 11.90 -7.25 22.12
N LYS A 68 10.84 -6.49 22.41
CA LYS A 68 10.22 -5.58 21.44
C LYS A 68 11.24 -4.51 21.04
N PRO A 69 11.49 -4.28 19.74
CA PRO A 69 12.29 -3.14 19.31
C PRO A 69 11.68 -1.80 19.75
N ASP A 70 12.51 -0.80 20.04
CA ASP A 70 12.08 0.50 20.57
C ASP A 70 11.28 1.31 19.55
N ASP A 71 11.60 1.15 18.26
CA ASP A 71 10.98 1.79 17.11
C ASP A 71 9.62 1.19 16.70
N VAL A 72 9.18 0.12 17.36
CA VAL A 72 7.91 -0.55 17.07
C VAL A 72 6.82 -0.12 18.06
N GLU A 73 5.81 0.58 17.57
CA GLU A 73 4.60 0.89 18.34
C GLU A 73 3.56 -0.23 18.21
N LEU A 74 2.97 -0.64 19.34
CA LEU A 74 1.89 -1.62 19.39
C LEU A 74 0.60 -0.96 19.90
N PRO A 75 -0.58 -1.39 19.40
CA PRO A 75 -1.85 -0.93 19.95
C PRO A 75 -2.00 -1.26 21.44
N ALA A 76 -2.76 -0.42 22.16
CA ALA A 76 -3.04 -0.63 23.58
C ALA A 76 -3.64 -2.03 23.81
N GLY A 77 -3.11 -2.75 24.82
CA GLY A 77 -3.53 -4.11 25.16
C GLY A 77 -2.89 -5.22 24.31
N THR A 78 -1.91 -4.91 23.44
CA THR A 78 -1.16 -5.90 22.67
C THR A 78 0.20 -6.18 23.31
N SER A 79 0.50 -7.45 23.63
CA SER A 79 1.82 -7.84 24.13
C SER A 79 2.71 -8.44 23.04
N TRP A 80 3.98 -8.03 23.00
CA TRP A 80 4.94 -8.42 21.96
C TRP A 80 5.26 -9.92 21.94
N ASP A 81 5.34 -10.53 23.11
CA ASP A 81 5.59 -11.95 23.33
C ASP A 81 4.40 -12.83 22.90
N GLU A 82 3.18 -12.31 23.05
CA GLU A 82 1.93 -13.01 22.68
C GLU A 82 1.65 -12.99 21.17
N LEU A 83 2.30 -12.07 20.43
CA LEU A 83 2.15 -12.01 18.98
C LEU A 83 2.67 -13.29 18.30
N THR A 84 2.11 -13.60 17.13
CA THR A 84 2.70 -14.62 16.25
C THR A 84 4.01 -14.12 15.63
N VAL A 85 4.79 -15.04 15.06
CA VAL A 85 6.01 -14.69 14.30
C VAL A 85 5.67 -13.72 13.16
N ASP A 86 4.57 -13.97 12.44
CA ASP A 86 4.14 -13.15 11.31
C ASP A 86 3.68 -11.76 11.77
N GLN A 87 2.90 -11.66 12.86
CA GLN A 87 2.47 -10.37 13.41
C GLN A 87 3.67 -9.52 13.85
N ARG A 88 4.65 -10.12 14.54
CA ARG A 88 5.90 -9.43 14.90
C ARG A 88 6.66 -8.96 13.66
N TRP A 89 6.69 -9.77 12.61
CA TRP A 89 7.30 -9.38 11.35
C TRP A 89 6.56 -8.19 10.73
N HIS A 90 5.22 -8.18 10.71
CA HIS A 90 4.44 -7.06 10.19
C HIS A 90 4.72 -5.74 10.92
N TYR A 91 4.71 -5.76 12.26
CA TYR A 91 4.98 -4.57 13.06
C TYR A 91 6.42 -4.05 12.92
N ARG A 92 7.40 -4.94 12.76
CA ARG A 92 8.80 -4.55 12.47
C ARG A 92 9.01 -3.96 11.09
N ASN A 93 8.20 -4.38 10.12
CA ASN A 93 8.39 -4.05 8.72
C ASN A 93 7.31 -3.10 8.20
N VAL A 94 6.67 -2.31 9.06
CA VAL A 94 5.62 -1.35 8.64
C VAL A 94 6.17 -0.37 7.62
N GLU A 95 7.31 0.26 7.91
CA GLU A 95 7.96 1.22 6.99
C GLU A 95 8.33 0.56 5.67
N TRP A 96 8.99 -0.61 5.73
CA TRP A 96 9.38 -1.36 4.54
C TRP A 96 8.18 -1.81 3.69
N ASN A 97 7.10 -2.30 4.32
CA ASN A 97 5.87 -2.71 3.63
C ASN A 97 5.16 -1.51 3.01
N THR A 98 5.15 -0.37 3.72
CA THR A 98 4.60 0.90 3.24
C THR A 98 5.38 1.36 2.02
N GLU A 99 6.71 1.44 2.12
CA GLU A 99 7.59 1.84 1.03
C GLU A 99 7.46 0.90 -0.17
N ARG A 100 7.46 -0.42 0.04
CA ARG A 100 7.24 -1.42 -1.01
C ARG A 100 5.91 -1.21 -1.72
N THR A 101 4.85 -0.93 -0.97
CA THR A 101 3.51 -0.67 -1.53
C THR A 101 3.49 0.64 -2.32
N LEU A 102 4.11 1.70 -1.80
CA LEU A 102 4.24 2.99 -2.49
C LEU A 102 5.03 2.86 -3.79
N ARG A 103 6.21 2.21 -3.76
CA ARG A 103 7.02 1.93 -4.96
C ARG A 103 6.25 1.13 -6.00
N ARG A 104 5.51 0.10 -5.57
CA ARG A 104 4.65 -0.69 -6.48
C ARG A 104 3.56 0.17 -7.13
N ARG A 105 2.87 1.00 -6.34
CA ARG A 105 1.85 1.93 -6.85
C ARG A 105 2.47 2.96 -7.79
N SER A 106 3.66 3.49 -7.51
CA SER A 106 4.36 4.43 -8.39
C SER A 106 4.61 3.80 -9.77
N ARG A 107 5.19 2.60 -9.79
CA ARG A 107 5.43 1.84 -11.03
C ARG A 107 4.15 1.58 -11.81
N LEU A 108 3.05 1.22 -11.13
CA LEU A 108 1.75 1.05 -11.78
C LEU A 108 1.19 2.35 -12.32
N ARG A 109 1.44 3.50 -11.68
CA ARG A 109 1.04 4.81 -12.20
C ARG A 109 1.84 5.20 -13.44
N CYS A 110 3.15 4.94 -13.47
CA CYS A 110 3.97 5.12 -14.67
C CYS A 110 3.47 4.23 -15.82
N TRP A 111 3.28 2.93 -15.54
CA TRP A 111 2.76 2.00 -16.55
C TRP A 111 1.38 2.42 -17.09
N LEU A 112 0.48 2.86 -16.20
CA LEU A 112 -0.85 3.33 -16.60
C LEU A 112 -0.79 4.65 -17.38
N TYR A 113 0.16 5.52 -17.06
CA TYR A 113 0.43 6.72 -17.85
C TYR A 113 0.87 6.36 -19.26
N ASP A 114 1.77 5.38 -19.41
CA ASP A 114 2.20 4.89 -20.73
C ASP A 114 1.02 4.33 -21.54
N GLN A 115 0.03 3.69 -20.90
CA GLN A 115 -1.18 3.21 -21.60
C GLN A 115 -2.07 4.34 -22.14
N LYS A 116 -1.90 5.58 -21.67
CA LYS A 116 -2.63 6.76 -22.16
C LYS A 116 -1.76 7.67 -23.03
N SER A 117 -0.46 7.44 -23.08
CA SER A 117 0.48 8.29 -23.81
C SER A 117 0.34 8.06 -25.31
N GLY A 118 0.20 9.14 -26.08
CA GLY A 118 -0.06 9.06 -27.52
C GLY A 118 -1.52 8.79 -27.89
N GLU A 119 -2.39 8.60 -26.90
CA GLU A 119 -3.83 8.46 -27.11
C GLU A 119 -4.53 9.83 -27.08
N ALA A 120 -5.75 9.88 -27.61
CA ALA A 120 -6.60 11.06 -27.58
C ALA A 120 -8.04 10.72 -27.20
N CYS A 121 -8.76 11.70 -26.69
CA CYS A 121 -10.18 11.58 -26.41
C CYS A 121 -10.95 11.19 -27.67
N SER A 122 -11.69 10.08 -27.62
CA SER A 122 -12.49 9.54 -28.74
C SER A 122 -13.57 10.51 -29.24
N ARG A 123 -13.98 11.49 -28.41
CA ARG A 123 -15.08 12.43 -28.70
C ARG A 123 -14.62 13.79 -29.21
N CYS A 124 -13.53 14.32 -28.68
CA CYS A 124 -13.09 15.70 -28.98
C CYS A 124 -11.62 15.81 -29.41
N GLY A 125 -10.87 14.70 -29.44
CA GLY A 125 -9.48 14.68 -29.90
C GLY A 125 -8.45 15.32 -28.97
N THR A 126 -8.83 15.79 -27.77
CA THR A 126 -7.85 16.24 -26.78
C THR A 126 -6.89 15.10 -26.44
N ASP A 127 -5.60 15.34 -26.57
CA ASP A 127 -4.49 14.39 -26.41
C ASP A 127 -3.66 14.64 -25.12
N THR A 128 -4.04 15.65 -24.35
CA THR A 128 -3.36 15.98 -23.09
C THR A 128 -3.56 14.85 -22.09
N VAL A 129 -2.54 14.01 -21.87
CA VAL A 129 -2.62 12.78 -21.04
C VAL A 129 -3.16 13.04 -19.63
N ALA A 130 -2.83 14.18 -19.03
CA ALA A 130 -3.33 14.62 -17.73
C ALA A 130 -4.87 14.67 -17.65
N CYS A 131 -5.52 14.92 -18.79
CA CYS A 131 -6.96 15.08 -18.91
C CYS A 131 -7.68 13.78 -19.28
N LEU A 132 -6.97 12.72 -19.68
CA LEU A 132 -7.55 11.49 -20.20
C LEU A 132 -7.96 10.52 -19.09
N ASP A 133 -9.10 9.85 -19.26
CA ASP A 133 -9.66 8.81 -18.41
C ASP A 133 -10.06 7.59 -19.24
N PHE A 134 -10.01 6.41 -18.61
CA PHE A 134 -10.63 5.20 -19.13
C PHE A 134 -12.11 5.20 -18.77
N HIS A 135 -12.97 5.23 -19.79
CA HIS A 135 -14.42 5.19 -19.66
C HIS A 135 -14.94 3.84 -20.13
N HIS A 136 -15.55 3.07 -19.23
CA HIS A 136 -16.19 1.81 -19.58
C HIS A 136 -17.37 2.03 -20.53
N VAL A 137 -17.41 1.25 -21.62
CA VAL A 137 -18.53 1.25 -22.57
C VAL A 137 -19.72 0.49 -21.96
N GLU A 138 -20.95 0.96 -22.18
CA GLU A 138 -22.15 0.58 -21.40
C GLU A 138 -22.63 -0.88 -21.49
N ASP A 139 -21.95 -1.76 -22.22
CA ASP A 139 -22.33 -3.18 -22.37
C ASP A 139 -21.34 -4.17 -21.73
N GLU A 140 -20.26 -3.68 -21.11
CA GLU A 140 -19.23 -4.53 -20.52
C GLU A 140 -19.25 -4.52 -18.99
N GLU A 141 -19.32 -5.72 -18.38
CA GLU A 141 -19.18 -5.85 -16.94
C GLU A 141 -17.76 -5.45 -16.51
N LYS A 142 -17.66 -4.25 -15.96
CA LYS A 142 -16.43 -3.76 -15.34
C LYS A 142 -16.15 -4.51 -14.04
N LEU A 143 -14.90 -4.91 -13.83
CA LEU A 143 -14.48 -5.44 -12.54
C LEU A 143 -14.42 -4.29 -11.52
N LEU A 144 -13.67 -3.25 -11.86
CA LEU A 144 -13.42 -2.06 -11.04
C LEU A 144 -12.97 -0.91 -11.94
N ALA A 145 -13.12 0.33 -11.46
CA ALA A 145 -12.48 1.46 -12.12
C ALA A 145 -10.95 1.23 -12.21
N VAL A 146 -10.36 1.43 -13.39
CA VAL A 146 -8.92 1.21 -13.65
C VAL A 146 -8.02 1.91 -12.62
N GLY A 147 -8.36 3.15 -12.24
CA GLY A 147 -7.63 3.88 -11.20
C GLY A 147 -7.69 3.25 -9.80
N ARG A 148 -8.79 2.56 -9.46
CA ARG A 148 -8.91 1.81 -8.20
C ARG A 148 -8.08 0.53 -8.22
N MET A 149 -7.96 -0.13 -9.37
CA MET A 149 -7.10 -1.30 -9.52
C MET A 149 -5.62 -0.97 -9.24
N VAL A 150 -5.15 0.21 -9.64
CA VAL A 150 -3.82 0.71 -9.28
C VAL A 150 -3.68 0.91 -7.76
N THR A 151 -4.65 1.57 -7.13
CA THR A 151 -4.66 1.78 -5.68
C THR A 151 -4.63 0.47 -4.89
N TYR A 152 -5.36 -0.54 -5.37
CA TYR A 152 -5.40 -1.87 -4.78
C TYR A 152 -4.23 -2.77 -5.19
N GLY A 153 -3.33 -2.31 -6.07
CA GLY A 153 -2.16 -3.05 -6.46
C GLY A 153 -2.50 -4.32 -7.25
N TYR A 154 -3.41 -4.23 -8.22
CA TYR A 154 -3.63 -5.32 -9.17
C TYR A 154 -2.41 -5.50 -10.07
N GLY A 155 -2.28 -6.70 -10.67
CA GLY A 155 -1.26 -6.96 -11.69
C GLY A 155 -1.57 -6.21 -12.99
N THR A 156 -0.54 -5.87 -13.77
CA THR A 156 -0.68 -5.12 -15.04
C THR A 156 -1.54 -5.85 -16.06
N GLU A 157 -1.52 -7.19 -16.09
CA GLU A 157 -2.36 -7.99 -16.99
C GLU A 157 -3.85 -7.81 -16.68
N ALA A 158 -4.24 -7.94 -15.41
CA ALA A 158 -5.62 -7.71 -14.99
C ALA A 158 -6.08 -6.28 -15.30
N ILE A 159 -5.20 -5.29 -15.11
CA ILE A 159 -5.50 -3.90 -15.45
C ILE A 159 -5.66 -3.74 -16.97
N ARG A 160 -4.82 -4.40 -17.78
CA ARG A 160 -4.91 -4.35 -19.25
C ARG A 160 -6.24 -4.92 -19.75
N THR A 161 -6.64 -6.09 -19.26
CA THR A 161 -7.95 -6.69 -19.59
C THR A 161 -9.11 -5.77 -19.24
N GLU A 162 -9.00 -4.98 -18.17
CA GLU A 162 -10.03 -4.00 -17.82
C GLU A 162 -9.98 -2.75 -18.71
N ILE A 163 -8.79 -2.33 -19.16
CA ILE A 163 -8.62 -1.23 -20.11
C ILE A 163 -9.22 -1.55 -21.48
N GLU A 164 -9.14 -2.81 -21.94
CA GLU A 164 -9.72 -3.26 -23.22
C GLU A 164 -11.24 -3.03 -23.31
N LYS A 165 -11.91 -2.92 -22.17
CA LYS A 165 -13.35 -2.62 -22.04
C LYS A 165 -13.68 -1.12 -22.07
N CYS A 166 -12.66 -0.28 -22.21
CA CYS A 166 -12.77 1.16 -22.05
C CYS A 166 -12.50 1.90 -23.35
N GLU A 167 -13.27 2.95 -23.61
CA GLU A 167 -12.85 4.02 -24.51
C GLU A 167 -12.09 5.12 -23.73
N ILE A 168 -11.20 5.84 -24.42
CA ILE A 168 -10.46 6.96 -23.82
C ILE A 168 -11.26 8.25 -24.00
N LEU A 169 -11.62 8.88 -22.88
CA LEU A 169 -12.31 10.17 -22.86
C LEU A 169 -11.51 11.21 -22.08
N CYS A 170 -11.52 12.48 -22.51
CA CYS A 170 -11.07 13.55 -21.64
C CYS A 170 -12.07 13.78 -20.50
N ALA A 171 -11.62 14.37 -19.39
CA ALA A 171 -12.43 14.60 -18.19
C ALA A 171 -13.73 15.38 -18.48
N ASN A 172 -13.69 16.35 -19.39
CA ASN A 172 -14.89 17.08 -19.82
C ASN A 172 -15.89 16.17 -20.54
N CYS A 173 -15.47 15.44 -21.58
CA CYS A 173 -16.34 14.51 -22.32
C CYS A 173 -16.87 13.39 -21.42
N HIS A 174 -16.02 12.86 -20.53
CA HIS A 174 -16.43 11.82 -19.58
C HIS A 174 -17.54 12.30 -18.63
N ARG A 175 -17.46 13.56 -18.15
CA ARG A 175 -18.54 14.16 -17.33
C ARG A 175 -19.82 14.42 -18.12
N LYS A 176 -19.71 14.81 -19.40
CA LYS A 176 -20.86 14.99 -20.29
C LYS A 176 -21.62 13.67 -20.50
N THR A 177 -20.91 12.55 -20.62
CA THR A 177 -21.52 11.21 -20.70
C THR A 177 -22.29 10.84 -19.43
N HIS A 178 -21.67 11.02 -18.24
CA HIS A 178 -22.31 10.68 -16.95
C HIS A 178 -23.20 11.79 -16.38
N ARG A 179 -23.64 12.73 -17.22
CA ARG A 179 -24.39 13.89 -16.74
C ARG A 179 -25.76 13.47 -16.24
N SER A 180 -25.99 13.62 -14.94
CA SER A 180 -27.32 13.52 -14.33
C SER A 180 -27.75 14.86 -13.73
N PRO A 181 -29.05 15.21 -13.80
CA PRO A 181 -29.55 16.43 -13.19
C PRO A 181 -29.39 16.37 -11.65
N PRO A 182 -29.01 17.49 -11.00
CA PRO A 182 -28.87 17.51 -9.55
C PRO A 182 -30.23 17.37 -8.84
N GLU A 183 -30.33 16.38 -7.95
CA GLU A 183 -31.57 16.06 -7.24
C GLU A 183 -31.92 17.08 -6.16
N SER A 184 -30.94 17.62 -5.43
CA SER A 184 -31.19 18.56 -4.33
C SER A 184 -31.20 20.02 -4.79
N GLU A 185 -31.99 20.85 -4.09
CA GLU A 185 -32.08 22.29 -4.36
C GLU A 185 -30.71 22.98 -4.23
N LEU A 186 -29.92 22.59 -3.21
CA LEU A 186 -28.59 23.15 -3.01
C LEU A 186 -27.65 22.83 -4.17
N ARG A 187 -27.63 21.57 -4.65
CA ARG A 187 -26.82 21.18 -5.81
C ARG A 187 -27.28 21.86 -7.09
N ARG A 188 -28.60 22.02 -7.29
CA ARG A 188 -29.16 22.81 -8.40
C ARG A 188 -28.70 24.26 -8.35
N TRP A 189 -28.70 24.87 -7.16
CA TRP A 189 -28.22 26.23 -6.97
C TRP A 189 -26.71 26.36 -7.26
N VAL A 190 -25.87 25.45 -6.76
CA VAL A 190 -24.43 25.43 -7.06
C VAL A 190 -24.16 25.20 -8.56
N TYR A 191 -24.90 24.30 -9.20
CA TYR A 191 -24.82 24.09 -10.64
C TYR A 191 -25.20 25.36 -11.43
N GLY A 192 -26.22 26.08 -10.97
CA GLY A 192 -26.57 27.41 -11.50
C GLY A 192 -25.42 28.40 -11.40
N ARG A 193 -24.66 28.41 -10.30
CA ARG A 193 -23.47 29.28 -10.15
C ARG A 193 -22.37 28.99 -11.16
N LYS A 194 -22.17 27.71 -11.52
CA LYS A 194 -21.22 27.34 -12.58
C LYS A 194 -21.66 27.89 -13.94
N ARG A 195 -22.97 27.85 -14.24
CA ARG A 195 -23.52 28.46 -15.46
C ARG A 195 -23.37 29.97 -15.47
N ASP A 196 -23.65 30.64 -14.35
CA ASP A 196 -23.57 32.09 -14.23
C ASP A 196 -22.12 32.62 -14.35
N ALA A 197 -21.11 31.76 -14.14
CA ALA A 197 -19.70 32.09 -14.36
C ALA A 197 -19.35 32.31 -15.84
N GLY A 198 -20.20 31.87 -16.78
CA GLY A 198 -20.02 32.12 -18.22
C GLY A 198 -19.06 31.16 -18.93
N GLY A 199 -18.35 30.30 -18.21
CA GLY A 199 -17.50 29.25 -18.78
C GLY A 199 -16.20 29.06 -18.01
N CYS A 200 -15.30 28.27 -18.61
CA CYS A 200 -13.94 28.08 -18.15
C CYS A 200 -13.16 29.40 -18.25
N ASP A 201 -12.38 29.71 -17.22
CA ASP A 201 -11.48 30.87 -17.19
C ASP A 201 -10.26 30.74 -18.13
N ARG A 202 -9.97 29.54 -18.65
CA ARG A 202 -8.75 29.21 -19.40
C ARG A 202 -9.00 28.72 -20.83
N CYS A 203 -10.23 28.35 -21.18
CA CYS A 203 -10.55 27.82 -22.50
C CYS A 203 -12.02 28.07 -22.87
N SER A 204 -12.44 27.64 -24.05
CA SER A 204 -13.81 27.87 -24.55
C SER A 204 -14.87 26.91 -24.01
N GLU A 205 -14.53 25.98 -23.09
CA GLU A 205 -15.53 25.09 -22.49
C GLU A 205 -16.50 25.88 -21.62
N SER A 206 -17.80 25.75 -21.89
CA SER A 206 -18.85 26.49 -21.20
C SER A 206 -19.92 25.60 -20.57
N ASP A 207 -19.87 24.28 -20.76
CA ASP A 207 -20.83 23.37 -20.14
C ASP A 207 -20.63 23.32 -18.61
N PRO A 208 -21.63 23.71 -17.80
CA PRO A 208 -21.50 23.74 -16.34
C PRO A 208 -21.20 22.38 -15.70
N SER A 209 -21.48 21.26 -16.40
CA SER A 209 -21.08 19.92 -15.95
C SER A 209 -19.57 19.72 -15.97
N CYS A 210 -18.85 20.44 -16.83
CA CYS A 210 -17.41 20.36 -16.98
C CYS A 210 -16.66 21.33 -16.06
N LEU A 211 -17.32 22.34 -15.52
CA LEU A 211 -16.69 23.38 -14.69
C LEU A 211 -16.50 22.92 -13.24
N ASP A 212 -15.43 23.37 -12.60
CA ASP A 212 -15.14 23.17 -11.17
C ASP A 212 -14.83 24.50 -10.50
N PHE A 213 -15.02 24.58 -9.19
CA PHE A 213 -14.53 25.70 -8.38
C PHE A 213 -13.13 25.35 -7.88
N HIS A 214 -12.14 26.18 -8.22
CA HIS A 214 -10.74 25.98 -7.88
C HIS A 214 -10.20 27.16 -7.05
N HIS A 215 -9.63 26.88 -5.89
CA HIS A 215 -9.00 27.90 -5.05
C HIS A 215 -7.59 28.19 -5.56
N THR A 216 -7.27 29.47 -5.77
CA THR A 216 -5.93 29.91 -6.20
C THR A 216 -4.94 30.08 -5.06
N THR A 217 -5.38 29.96 -3.81
CA THR A 217 -4.57 30.08 -2.59
C THR A 217 -4.85 28.93 -1.63
N ASP A 218 -3.88 28.54 -0.82
CA ASP A 218 -4.01 27.46 0.17
C ASP A 218 -4.91 27.80 1.37
N GLU A 219 -5.31 29.06 1.53
CA GLU A 219 -6.24 29.48 2.56
C GLU A 219 -7.68 29.01 2.26
N LYS A 220 -7.99 27.73 2.44
CA LYS A 220 -9.36 27.21 2.39
C LYS A 220 -9.75 26.56 3.70
N ASP A 221 -10.96 26.82 4.14
CA ASP A 221 -11.55 26.08 5.26
C ASP A 221 -12.19 24.76 4.79
N ALA A 222 -12.69 24.71 3.54
CA ALA A 222 -13.29 23.52 2.91
C ALA A 222 -13.57 23.76 1.41
N THR A 223 -13.57 22.71 0.59
CA THR A 223 -13.95 22.81 -0.84
C THR A 223 -15.46 23.06 -1.03
N ILE A 224 -15.85 23.67 -2.15
CA ILE A 224 -17.28 23.84 -2.51
C ILE A 224 -18.03 22.50 -2.55
N ALA A 225 -17.36 21.44 -3.02
CA ALA A 225 -17.91 20.08 -3.03
C ALA A 225 -18.20 19.57 -1.61
N GLU A 226 -17.26 19.71 -0.68
CA GLU A 226 -17.43 19.33 0.73
C GLU A 226 -18.53 20.16 1.42
N LEU A 227 -18.53 21.48 1.23
CA LEU A 227 -19.57 22.36 1.80
C LEU A 227 -20.97 21.99 1.31
N THR A 228 -21.09 21.63 0.03
CA THR A 228 -22.34 21.18 -0.57
C THR A 228 -22.77 19.80 -0.04
N ALA A 229 -21.84 18.86 0.06
CA ALA A 229 -22.10 17.52 0.59
C ALA A 229 -22.55 17.57 2.06
N ASN A 230 -21.97 18.49 2.84
CA ASN A 230 -22.31 18.72 4.23
C ASN A 230 -23.51 19.67 4.44
N ASN A 231 -24.29 19.95 3.38
CA ASN A 231 -25.49 20.80 3.40
C ASN A 231 -25.28 22.15 4.12
N LYS A 232 -24.11 22.78 3.94
CA LYS A 232 -23.84 24.10 4.51
C LYS A 232 -24.72 25.17 3.86
N SER A 233 -24.90 26.30 4.56
CA SER A 233 -25.78 27.37 4.11
C SER A 233 -25.31 27.95 2.77
N LYS A 234 -26.25 28.42 1.93
CA LYS A 234 -25.94 29.11 0.66
C LYS A 234 -25.01 30.31 0.89
N GLN A 235 -25.15 31.00 2.02
CA GLN A 235 -24.27 32.12 2.39
C GLN A 235 -22.82 31.65 2.59
N ARG A 236 -22.59 30.59 3.38
CA ARG A 236 -21.24 30.06 3.61
C ARG A 236 -20.59 29.57 2.31
N ILE A 237 -21.36 28.85 1.47
CA ILE A 237 -20.87 28.38 0.18
C ILE A 237 -20.54 29.55 -0.75
N ARG A 238 -21.38 30.58 -0.77
CA ARG A 238 -21.15 31.78 -1.59
C ARG A 238 -19.84 32.49 -1.20
N SER A 239 -19.61 32.69 0.09
CA SER A 239 -18.36 33.32 0.56
C SER A 239 -17.11 32.54 0.14
N GLU A 240 -17.19 31.21 0.10
CA GLU A 240 -16.09 30.39 -0.41
C GLU A 240 -15.94 30.52 -1.94
N MET A 241 -17.05 30.57 -2.68
CA MET A 241 -17.03 30.72 -4.15
C MET A 241 -16.38 32.04 -4.61
N GLU A 242 -16.50 33.11 -3.82
CA GLU A 242 -15.89 34.42 -4.12
C GLU A 242 -14.35 34.37 -4.14
N ARG A 243 -13.76 33.29 -3.61
CA ARG A 243 -12.31 33.03 -3.59
C ARG A 243 -11.88 31.98 -4.61
N CYS A 244 -12.81 31.50 -5.45
CA CYS A 244 -12.57 30.48 -6.46
C CYS A 244 -12.45 31.06 -7.87
N THR A 245 -11.57 30.46 -8.66
CA THR A 245 -11.64 30.47 -10.13
C THR A 245 -12.55 29.35 -10.61
N VAL A 246 -12.95 29.40 -11.88
CA VAL A 246 -13.86 28.41 -12.49
C VAL A 246 -13.24 27.76 -13.73
N PRO A 247 -12.21 26.90 -13.57
CA PRO A 247 -11.67 26.13 -14.68
C PRO A 247 -12.58 24.95 -15.06
N CYS A 248 -12.52 24.50 -16.32
CA CYS A 248 -13.06 23.20 -16.70
C CYS A 248 -12.20 22.05 -16.16
N ALA A 249 -12.75 20.84 -16.09
CA ALA A 249 -12.09 19.67 -15.52
C ALA A 249 -10.76 19.34 -16.20
N ASN A 250 -10.66 19.51 -17.53
CA ASN A 250 -9.41 19.36 -18.25
C ASN A 250 -8.36 20.40 -17.80
N CYS A 251 -8.69 21.69 -17.82
CA CYS A 251 -7.77 22.76 -17.42
C CYS A 251 -7.37 22.67 -15.93
N HIS A 252 -8.30 22.26 -15.08
CA HIS A 252 -8.06 22.05 -13.65
C HIS A 252 -7.09 20.88 -13.43
N ARG A 253 -7.27 19.75 -14.14
CA ARG A 253 -6.35 18.62 -14.06
C ARG A 253 -4.97 18.97 -14.58
N ALA A 254 -4.87 19.67 -15.70
CA ALA A 254 -3.60 20.08 -16.28
C ALA A 254 -2.76 20.94 -15.32
N GLU A 255 -3.40 21.77 -14.50
CA GLU A 255 -2.73 22.58 -13.47
C GLU A 255 -2.16 21.75 -12.32
N HIS A 256 -2.90 20.77 -11.81
CA HIS A 256 -2.44 19.89 -10.71
C HIS A 256 -1.62 18.70 -11.19
N TYR A 257 -1.37 18.61 -12.49
CA TYR A 257 -0.74 17.44 -13.06
C TYR A 257 0.75 17.42 -12.77
N THR A 258 1.19 16.37 -12.08
CA THR A 258 2.60 15.99 -12.00
C THR A 258 2.74 14.63 -12.66
N ALA A 259 3.61 14.54 -13.67
CA ALA A 259 3.88 13.29 -14.34
C ALA A 259 4.45 12.27 -13.34
N PRO A 260 3.97 11.02 -13.34
CA PRO A 260 4.53 10.00 -12.48
C PRO A 260 5.98 9.72 -12.89
N THR A 261 6.86 9.58 -11.90
CA THR A 261 8.27 9.24 -12.09
C THR A 261 8.54 7.84 -11.55
N ASN A 262 9.42 7.10 -12.25
CA ASN A 262 9.84 5.75 -11.87
C ASN A 262 10.73 5.71 -10.64
#